data_AF-A0A4Q9M4M7-F1
#
_entry.id   AF-A0A4Q9M4M7-F1
#
_cell.length_a   1.000
_cell.length_b   1.000
_cell.length_c   1.000
_cell.angle_alpha   90.00
_cell.angle_beta   90.00
_cell.angle_gamma   90.00
#
_symmetry.space_group_name_H-M   'P 1'
#
loop_
_entity.id
_entity.type
_entity.pdbx_description
1 polymer ?
#
loop_
_entity_poly.entity_id
_entity_poly.type
_entity_poly.pdbx_seq_one_letter_code
_entity_poly.pdbx_strand_id
1 'polypeptide(L)'
;MQLSIASLILAAILPVAFAANCQNSGGVANGECVKFYGNSQCKGDPIGSYKPTCAGNCFKYDSYSSVFVSGDGTYGTDCVLYSDDNCSVEQTDTGNVVVGGGKCAAAPNAKSMKCYYRC
;
A
#
# COMPACT_ATOMS: atom_id res chain seq x y z
N MET A 1 13.57 42.14 33.03
CA MET A 1 12.97 41.66 31.76
C MET A 1 13.74 40.42 31.32
N GLN A 2 13.18 39.22 31.44
CA GLN A 2 13.74 37.99 30.88
C GLN A 2 12.62 37.32 30.10
N LEU A 3 12.71 37.35 28.77
CA LEU A 3 11.81 36.66 27.86
C LEU A 3 12.37 35.25 27.67
N SER A 4 11.72 34.26 28.28
CA SER A 4 12.01 32.85 28.03
C SER A 4 11.27 32.41 26.76
N ILE A 5 12.02 32.00 25.74
CA ILE A 5 11.48 31.57 24.44
C ILE A 5 10.99 30.13 24.60
N ALA A 6 9.67 29.94 24.58
CA ALA A 6 9.05 28.62 24.54
C ALA A 6 9.14 28.06 23.12
N SER A 7 9.99 27.06 22.91
CA SER A 7 10.08 26.29 21.66
C SER A 7 8.82 25.42 21.49
N LEU A 8 7.88 25.85 20.63
CA LEU A 8 6.78 25.01 20.17
C LEU A 8 7.31 23.98 19.17
N ILE A 9 7.48 22.73 19.61
CA ILE A 9 7.70 21.60 18.70
C ILE A 9 6.33 21.20 18.15
N LEU A 10 6.03 21.63 16.92
CA LEU A 10 4.85 21.23 16.17
C LEU A 10 5.10 19.83 15.59
N ALA A 11 4.79 18.77 16.35
CA ALA A 11 4.75 17.42 15.81
C ALA A 11 3.59 17.33 14.81
N ALA A 12 3.89 17.33 13.51
CA ALA A 12 2.92 17.09 12.46
C ALA A 12 2.40 15.65 12.58
N ILE A 13 1.25 15.49 13.22
CA ILE A 13 0.52 14.22 13.28
C ILE A 13 -0.08 14.02 11.88
N LEU A 14 0.67 13.38 10.98
CA LEU A 14 0.12 12.98 9.70
C LEU A 14 -1.02 11.98 9.96
N PRO A 15 -2.22 12.18 9.38
CA PRO A 15 -3.28 11.19 9.50
C PRO A 15 -2.79 9.91 8.83
N VAL A 16 -2.58 8.87 9.65
CA VAL A 16 -2.37 7.51 9.15
C VAL A 16 -3.73 7.08 8.61
N ALA A 17 -3.97 7.33 7.32
CA ALA A 17 -5.18 6.87 6.66
C ALA A 17 -5.14 5.33 6.65
N PHE A 18 -5.88 4.70 7.57
CA PHE A 18 -6.08 3.26 7.54
C PHE A 18 -6.77 2.92 6.23
N ALA A 19 -6.06 2.22 5.36
CA ALA A 19 -6.64 1.80 4.11
C ALA A 19 -7.73 0.74 4.39
N ALA A 20 -8.94 0.96 3.84
CA ALA A 20 -10.07 0.04 4.06
C ALA A 20 -9.72 -1.36 3.53
N ASN A 21 -10.13 -2.43 4.19
CA ASN A 21 -9.92 -3.79 3.67
C ASN A 21 -10.58 -3.99 2.29
N CYS A 22 -10.08 -4.95 1.51
CA CYS A 22 -10.75 -5.34 0.27
C CYS A 22 -12.16 -5.87 0.57
N GLN A 23 -13.17 -5.29 -0.06
CA GLN A 23 -14.57 -5.71 0.15
C GLN A 23 -15.08 -6.70 -0.90
N ASN A 24 -14.48 -6.70 -2.09
CA ASN A 24 -14.90 -7.49 -3.25
C ASN A 24 -13.71 -8.25 -3.86
N SER A 25 -14.01 -9.21 -4.73
CA SER A 25 -13.00 -9.91 -5.54
C SER A 25 -12.42 -8.99 -6.62
N GLY A 26 -11.15 -9.21 -6.99
CA GLY A 26 -10.58 -8.55 -8.16
C GLY A 26 -11.39 -8.83 -9.43
N GLY A 27 -11.47 -7.85 -10.33
CA GLY A 27 -12.12 -8.01 -11.64
C GLY A 27 -13.63 -7.86 -11.65
N VAL A 28 -14.24 -7.49 -10.53
CA VAL A 28 -15.61 -6.97 -10.48
C VAL A 28 -15.60 -5.48 -10.17
N ALA A 29 -16.65 -4.76 -10.54
CA ALA A 29 -16.76 -3.32 -10.29
C ALA A 29 -16.52 -2.98 -8.80
N ASN A 30 -15.63 -2.02 -8.54
CA ASN A 30 -15.17 -1.68 -7.19
C ASN A 30 -14.46 -2.83 -6.44
N GLY A 31 -13.87 -3.75 -7.20
CA GLY A 31 -13.10 -4.91 -6.74
C GLY A 31 -11.60 -4.72 -6.69
N GLU A 32 -11.12 -3.49 -6.85
CA GLU A 32 -9.70 -3.17 -6.69
C GLU A 32 -9.21 -3.59 -5.29
N CYS A 33 -8.08 -4.27 -5.27
CA CYS A 33 -7.62 -4.92 -4.06
C CYS A 33 -6.11 -5.13 -4.07
N VAL A 34 -5.51 -4.86 -2.92
CA VAL A 34 -4.10 -5.12 -2.62
C VAL A 34 -4.06 -6.04 -1.40
N LYS A 35 -3.43 -7.19 -1.53
CA LYS A 35 -3.20 -8.14 -0.42
C LYS A 35 -1.72 -8.32 -0.23
N PHE A 36 -1.24 -8.35 1.00
CA PHE A 36 0.18 -8.54 1.30
C PHE A 36 0.40 -9.76 2.18
N TYR A 37 1.56 -10.38 2.03
CA TYR A 37 1.86 -11.72 2.54
C TYR A 37 3.22 -11.73 3.21
N GLY A 38 3.34 -12.47 4.31
CA GLY A 38 4.65 -12.71 4.95
C GLY A 38 5.57 -13.62 4.14
N ASN A 39 4.99 -14.41 3.23
CA ASN A 39 5.71 -15.31 2.34
C ASN A 39 5.98 -14.69 0.96
N SER A 40 6.91 -15.28 0.22
CA SER A 40 7.14 -14.96 -1.19
C SER A 40 6.01 -15.49 -2.09
N GLN A 41 5.88 -14.90 -3.29
CA GLN A 41 4.98 -15.37 -4.36
C GLN A 41 3.49 -15.40 -3.97
N CYS A 42 3.06 -14.57 -3.01
CA CYS A 42 1.67 -14.44 -2.59
C CYS A 42 1.05 -15.79 -2.17
N LYS A 43 1.86 -16.63 -1.51
CA LYS A 43 1.47 -17.96 -1.03
C LYS A 43 0.94 -17.92 0.40
N GLY A 44 -0.03 -18.77 0.68
CA GLY A 44 -0.68 -18.89 1.98
C GLY A 44 -1.71 -17.78 2.22
N ASP A 45 -2.07 -17.58 3.48
CA ASP A 45 -3.02 -16.55 3.86
C ASP A 45 -2.39 -15.15 3.82
N PRO A 46 -3.11 -14.13 3.32
CA PRO A 46 -2.65 -12.76 3.41
C PRO A 46 -2.61 -12.31 4.88
N ILE A 47 -1.55 -11.60 5.25
CA ILE A 47 -1.41 -11.02 6.59
C ILE A 47 -2.16 -9.68 6.71
N GLY A 48 -2.56 -9.12 5.57
CA GLY A 48 -3.49 -8.01 5.50
C GLY A 48 -3.88 -7.67 4.07
N SER A 49 -4.81 -6.74 3.95
CA SER A 49 -5.31 -6.28 2.67
C SER A 49 -5.77 -4.83 2.76
N TYR A 50 -5.81 -4.15 1.63
CA TYR A 50 -6.55 -2.91 1.53
C TYR A 50 -7.01 -2.57 0.11
N LYS A 51 -8.00 -1.68 0.05
CA LYS A 51 -8.58 -1.08 -1.13
C LYS A 51 -7.81 0.20 -1.48
N PRO A 52 -7.05 0.21 -2.58
CA PRO A 52 -6.28 1.38 -3.00
C PRO A 52 -7.18 2.55 -3.39
N THR A 53 -6.62 3.76 -3.37
CA THR A 53 -7.31 4.98 -3.80
C THR A 53 -6.40 5.78 -4.72
N CYS A 54 -6.92 6.82 -5.37
CA CYS A 54 -6.07 7.65 -6.23
C CYS A 54 -5.10 8.57 -5.46
N ALA A 55 -5.26 8.70 -4.13
CA ALA A 55 -4.39 9.55 -3.32
C ALA A 55 -2.97 8.98 -3.13
N GLY A 56 -2.77 7.66 -3.31
CA GLY A 56 -1.45 7.05 -3.16
C GLY A 56 -0.84 7.19 -1.77
N ASN A 57 -1.68 7.14 -0.73
CA ASN A 57 -1.23 7.28 0.65
C ASN A 57 -0.17 6.20 0.99
N CYS A 58 0.84 6.58 1.76
CA CYS A 58 1.86 5.65 2.24
C CYS A 58 1.28 4.73 3.32
N PHE A 59 1.03 3.47 2.96
CA PHE A 59 0.62 2.43 3.88
C PHE A 59 1.85 1.78 4.51
N LYS A 60 1.81 1.54 5.82
CA LYS A 60 2.92 0.98 6.59
C LYS A 60 2.52 -0.34 7.25
N TYR A 61 3.46 -1.27 7.36
CA TYR A 61 3.30 -2.54 8.05
C TYR A 61 4.65 -3.03 8.60
N ASP A 62 4.64 -3.89 9.62
CA ASP A 62 5.88 -4.33 10.29
C ASP A 62 6.89 -4.96 9.32
N SER A 63 6.42 -5.90 8.49
CA SER A 63 7.17 -6.48 7.38
C SER A 63 6.26 -7.36 6.52
N TYR A 64 6.48 -7.37 5.21
CA TYR A 64 5.87 -8.31 4.25
C TYR A 64 6.90 -8.72 3.18
N SER A 65 6.61 -9.79 2.45
CA SER A 65 7.52 -10.39 1.45
C SER A 65 6.96 -10.41 0.03
N SER A 66 5.64 -10.27 -0.12
CA SER A 66 5.01 -10.14 -1.44
C SER A 66 3.65 -9.47 -1.35
N VAL A 67 3.22 -8.92 -2.50
CA VAL A 67 1.95 -8.21 -2.65
C VAL A 67 1.23 -8.72 -3.88
N PHE A 68 -0.03 -9.09 -3.71
CA PHE A 68 -0.96 -9.39 -4.79
C PHE A 68 -1.80 -8.15 -5.08
N VAL A 69 -1.75 -7.68 -6.31
CA VAL A 69 -2.45 -6.47 -6.78
C VAL A 69 -3.48 -6.87 -7.83
N SER A 70 -4.71 -6.39 -7.71
CA SER A 70 -5.77 -6.60 -8.69
C SER A 70 -6.58 -5.34 -8.91
N GLY A 71 -6.89 -5.04 -10.18
CA GLY A 71 -7.86 -4.02 -10.56
C GLY A 71 -9.30 -4.52 -10.51
N ASP A 72 -10.23 -3.67 -10.93
CA ASP A 72 -11.66 -3.94 -10.91
C ASP A 72 -12.19 -4.54 -12.23
N GLY A 73 -11.31 -4.78 -13.20
CA GLY A 73 -11.64 -5.27 -14.55
C GLY A 73 -11.85 -4.16 -15.58
N THR A 74 -12.01 -2.91 -15.15
CA THR A 74 -12.15 -1.73 -16.02
C THR A 74 -10.97 -0.77 -15.83
N TYR A 75 -10.61 -0.50 -14.58
CA TYR A 75 -9.51 0.33 -14.17
C TYR A 75 -8.48 -0.49 -13.41
N GLY A 76 -7.22 -0.08 -13.54
CA GLY A 76 -6.12 -0.79 -12.92
C GLY A 76 -5.66 -0.19 -11.61
N THR A 77 -4.96 -1.05 -10.88
CA THR A 77 -4.24 -0.72 -9.67
C THR A 77 -2.75 -0.86 -9.92
N ASP A 78 -1.99 0.13 -9.48
CA ASP A 78 -0.54 0.10 -9.47
C ASP A 78 -0.01 0.34 -8.06
N CYS A 79 1.10 -0.28 -7.71
CA CYS A 79 1.70 -0.23 -6.40
C CYS A 79 3.22 -0.09 -6.50
N VAL A 80 3.76 0.87 -5.75
CA VAL A 80 5.18 1.00 -5.48
C VAL A 80 5.45 0.49 -4.07
N LEU A 81 6.40 -0.43 -3.94
CA LEU A 81 6.75 -1.12 -2.70
C LEU A 81 8.11 -0.64 -2.21
N TYR A 82 8.24 -0.41 -0.90
CA TYR A 82 9.40 0.24 -0.30
C TYR A 82 9.98 -0.58 0.86
N SER A 83 11.31 -0.54 0.99
CA SER A 83 12.04 -1.24 2.06
C SER A 83 11.98 -0.54 3.43
N ASP A 84 11.58 0.73 3.45
CA ASP A 84 11.50 1.56 4.64
C ASP A 84 10.04 1.86 5.03
N ASP A 85 9.84 2.49 6.18
CA ASP A 85 8.52 2.81 6.72
C ASP A 85 7.93 4.12 6.16
N ASN A 86 8.66 4.88 5.34
CA ASN A 86 8.29 6.23 4.92
C ASN A 86 8.09 6.34 3.40
N CYS A 87 7.93 5.21 2.71
CA CYS A 87 7.76 5.14 1.27
C CYS A 87 8.81 5.98 0.51
N SER A 88 10.09 5.81 0.87
CA SER A 88 11.20 6.63 0.37
C SER A 88 12.24 5.83 -0.41
N VAL A 89 12.46 4.56 -0.07
CA VAL A 89 13.44 3.66 -0.68
C VAL A 89 12.69 2.58 -1.45
N GLU A 90 12.47 2.85 -2.73
CA GLU A 90 11.75 1.96 -3.64
C GLU A 90 12.50 0.64 -3.82
N GLN A 91 11.76 -0.47 -3.75
CA GLN A 91 12.24 -1.81 -4.08
C GLN A 91 11.72 -2.27 -5.43
N THR A 92 10.42 -2.08 -5.67
CA THR A 92 9.78 -2.51 -6.90
C THR A 92 8.49 -1.75 -7.16
N ASP A 93 8.12 -1.73 -8.43
CA ASP A 93 6.84 -1.28 -8.94
C ASP A 93 6.09 -2.51 -9.51
N THR A 94 4.78 -2.60 -9.26
CA THR A 94 3.97 -3.72 -9.74
C THR A 94 3.52 -3.58 -11.19
N GLY A 95 3.51 -2.35 -11.70
CA GLY A 95 2.87 -1.92 -12.93
C GLY A 95 1.35 -1.90 -12.80
N ASN A 96 0.70 -1.22 -13.73
CA ASN A 96 -0.76 -1.12 -13.76
C ASN A 96 -1.44 -2.48 -14.04
N VAL A 97 -2.17 -3.00 -13.05
CA VAL A 97 -2.92 -4.27 -13.12
C VAL A 97 -4.41 -3.99 -13.23
N VAL A 98 -4.98 -4.19 -14.41
CA VAL A 98 -6.42 -3.97 -14.69
C VAL A 98 -7.29 -5.19 -14.33
N VAL A 99 -6.74 -6.39 -14.49
CA VAL A 99 -7.51 -7.63 -14.41
C VAL A 99 -7.68 -8.14 -12.97
N GLY A 100 -8.77 -8.89 -12.74
CA GLY A 100 -9.07 -9.50 -11.45
C GLY A 100 -8.20 -10.69 -11.06
N GLY A 101 -7.64 -11.39 -12.06
CA GLY A 101 -6.64 -12.45 -11.83
C GLY A 101 -5.37 -11.93 -11.14
N GLY A 102 -5.21 -10.60 -11.13
CA GLY A 102 -4.16 -9.89 -10.41
C GLY A 102 -2.75 -10.23 -10.85
N LYS A 103 -1.79 -9.64 -10.15
CA LYS A 103 -0.36 -9.91 -10.30
C LYS A 103 0.26 -9.97 -8.92
N CYS A 104 1.12 -10.97 -8.71
CA CYS A 104 1.95 -11.02 -7.52
C CYS A 104 3.30 -10.35 -7.80
N ALA A 105 3.72 -9.46 -6.91
CA ALA A 105 5.05 -8.87 -6.90
C ALA A 105 5.81 -9.31 -5.65
N ALA A 106 7.10 -9.61 -5.82
CA ALA A 106 7.99 -9.94 -4.72
C ALA A 106 8.58 -8.65 -4.12
N ALA A 107 8.58 -8.55 -2.80
CA ALA A 107 9.11 -7.40 -2.07
C ALA A 107 9.65 -7.88 -0.72
N PRO A 108 10.83 -8.54 -0.70
CA PRO A 108 11.36 -9.17 0.51
C PRO A 108 11.65 -8.12 1.59
N ASN A 109 11.08 -8.34 2.79
CA ASN A 109 11.20 -7.47 3.96
C ASN A 109 10.76 -6.02 3.71
N ALA A 110 9.80 -5.82 2.82
CA ALA A 110 9.22 -4.52 2.57
C ALA A 110 8.36 -4.08 3.77
N LYS A 111 8.28 -2.77 3.98
CA LYS A 111 7.64 -2.20 5.18
C LYS A 111 6.60 -1.14 4.87
N SER A 112 6.65 -0.55 3.69
CA SER A 112 5.60 0.37 3.25
C SER A 112 5.31 0.24 1.77
N MET A 113 4.15 0.72 1.36
CA MET A 113 3.71 0.73 -0.04
C MET A 113 2.80 1.92 -0.32
N LYS A 114 2.83 2.38 -1.57
CA LYS A 114 1.84 3.31 -2.12
C LYS A 114 1.13 2.61 -3.25
N CYS A 115 -0.19 2.55 -3.19
CA CYS A 115 -0.99 2.00 -4.27
C CYS A 115 -2.00 3.01 -4.77
N TYR A 116 -2.11 3.07 -6.10
CA TYR A 116 -2.91 3.97 -6.88
C TYR A 116 -3.95 3.16 -7.62
N TYR A 117 -5.19 3.65 -7.62
CA TYR A 117 -6.26 3.05 -8.39
C TYR A 117 -6.93 4.14 -9.21
N ARG A 118 -7.05 3.90 -10.52
CA ARG A 118 -7.66 4.84 -11.48
C ARG A 118 -6.98 6.22 -11.47
N CYS A 119 -5.65 6.18 -11.46
CA CYS A 119 -4.73 7.25 -11.82
C CYS A 119 -3.81 6.69 -12.92
#